data_AF-A0A3B1A112-F1
#
_entry.id   AF-A0A3B1A112-F1
#
_cell.length_a   1.000
_cell.length_b   1.000
_cell.length_c   1.000
_cell.angle_alpha   90.00
_cell.angle_beta   90.00
_cell.angle_gamma   90.00
#
_symmetry.space_group_name_H-M   'P 1'
#
loop_
_entity.id
_entity.type
_entity.pdbx_description
1 polymer ?
#
loop_
_entity_poly.entity_id
_entity_poly.type
_entity_poly.pdbx_seq_one_letter_code
_entity_poly.pdbx_strand_id
1 'polypeptide(L)'
;MMKILGLSLALLMTLANHSAIAGKGHTEIKTMSSILAGLNHYPSSTEKKQLKMIVDDSHASAHSRTLAQAMINLDHSISDADKPRLKNIANDADASENERDLANIMLNLNHKASSADKHKLHGMH
;
A
#
# COMPACT_ATOMS: atom_id res chain seq x y z
N MET A 1 -57.08 17.69 23.88
CA MET A 1 -56.73 17.99 22.47
C MET A 1 -55.32 18.57 22.43
N MET A 2 -54.49 18.00 21.55
CA MET A 2 -53.16 18.40 21.06
C MET A 2 -52.03 18.83 22.04
N LYS A 3 -51.02 17.95 22.15
CA LYS A 3 -49.66 18.22 22.63
C LYS A 3 -48.87 18.94 21.53
N ILE A 4 -48.10 19.99 21.86
CA ILE A 4 -47.05 20.49 20.96
C ILE A 4 -45.72 20.35 21.69
N LEU A 5 -45.02 19.29 21.31
CA LEU A 5 -43.67 18.96 21.74
C LEU A 5 -42.72 19.87 20.94
N GLY A 6 -42.10 20.85 21.60
CA GLY A 6 -41.09 21.72 20.99
C GLY A 6 -39.82 20.93 20.70
N LEU A 7 -39.67 20.46 19.46
CA LEU A 7 -38.48 19.79 18.96
C LEU A 7 -37.46 20.85 18.52
N SER A 8 -36.50 21.18 19.38
CA SER A 8 -35.36 22.04 18.99
C SER A 8 -34.43 21.26 18.07
N LEU A 9 -34.49 21.57 16.77
CA LEU A 9 -33.62 21.05 15.74
C LEU A 9 -32.24 21.72 15.85
N ALA A 10 -31.29 21.04 16.51
CA ALA A 10 -29.89 21.42 16.48
C ALA A 10 -29.30 21.10 15.09
N LEU A 11 -29.14 22.11 14.26
CA LEU A 11 -28.46 22.01 12.97
C LEU A 11 -26.94 22.02 13.20
N LEU A 12 -26.36 20.82 13.35
CA LEU A 12 -24.91 20.63 13.35
C LEU A 12 -24.43 20.56 11.89
N MET A 13 -23.99 21.69 11.32
CA MET A 13 -23.26 21.69 10.06
C MET A 13 -21.81 21.25 10.31
N THR A 14 -21.56 19.94 10.36
CA THR A 14 -20.23 19.42 10.05
C THR A 14 -20.11 19.31 8.54
N LEU A 15 -19.55 20.33 7.90
CA LEU A 15 -19.08 20.20 6.53
C LEU A 15 -17.86 19.27 6.59
N ALA A 16 -18.10 17.98 6.34
CA ALA A 16 -17.05 17.01 6.12
C ALA A 16 -16.21 17.47 4.94
N ASN A 17 -14.92 17.72 5.19
CA ASN A 17 -13.93 17.89 4.14
C ASN A 17 -13.88 16.59 3.33
N HIS A 18 -14.69 16.49 2.27
CA HIS A 18 -14.51 15.50 1.23
C HIS A 18 -13.29 15.91 0.41
N SER A 19 -12.10 15.53 0.89
CA SER A 19 -10.94 15.44 0.01
C SER A 19 -11.23 14.38 -1.04
N ALA A 20 -11.06 14.79 -2.30
CA ALA A 20 -11.38 14.02 -3.49
C ALA A 20 -10.87 12.57 -3.43
N ILE A 21 -11.76 11.65 -3.80
CA ILE A 21 -11.47 10.23 -4.01
C ILE A 21 -10.73 10.10 -5.35
N ALA A 22 -9.44 10.43 -5.34
CA ALA A 22 -8.45 10.10 -6.37
C ALA A 22 -7.06 10.48 -5.82
N GLY A 23 -6.25 9.51 -5.37
CA GLY A 23 -4.84 9.82 -5.04
C GLY A 23 -4.15 9.01 -3.94
N LYS A 24 -4.83 8.17 -3.15
CA LYS A 24 -4.16 7.41 -2.08
C LYS A 24 -3.34 6.22 -2.58
N GLY A 25 -3.89 5.44 -3.52
CA GLY A 25 -3.19 4.34 -4.22
C GLY A 25 -1.79 4.73 -4.72
N HIS A 26 -1.71 5.91 -5.31
CA HIS A 26 -0.47 6.50 -5.82
C HIS A 26 0.59 6.69 -4.72
N THR A 27 0.18 7.12 -3.52
CA THR A 27 1.11 7.34 -2.40
C THR A 27 1.64 6.05 -1.80
N GLU A 28 0.84 4.98 -1.79
CA GLU A 28 1.23 3.67 -1.27
C GLU A 28 2.25 3.01 -2.20
N ILE A 29 1.96 3.02 -3.51
CA ILE A 29 2.86 2.51 -4.54
C ILE A 29 4.19 3.26 -4.51
N LYS A 30 4.17 4.60 -4.48
CA LYS A 30 5.38 5.41 -4.40
C LYS A 30 6.19 5.13 -3.14
N THR A 31 5.53 4.87 -2.01
CA THR A 31 6.20 4.52 -0.75
C THR A 31 6.89 3.16 -0.86
N MET A 32 6.17 2.13 -1.30
CA MET A 32 6.72 0.79 -1.48
C MET A 32 7.85 0.77 -2.52
N SER A 33 7.69 1.47 -3.65
CA SER A 33 8.70 1.51 -4.70
C SER A 33 9.97 2.22 -4.25
N SER A 34 9.85 3.32 -3.51
CA SER A 34 10.99 4.06 -2.95
C SER A 34 11.79 3.21 -1.96
N ILE A 35 11.10 2.47 -1.08
CA ILE A 35 11.74 1.58 -0.12
C ILE A 35 12.48 0.43 -0.84
N LEU A 36 11.85 -0.21 -1.84
CA LEU A 36 12.52 -1.27 -2.62
C LEU A 36 13.72 -0.74 -3.42
N ALA A 37 13.64 0.47 -3.98
CA ALA A 37 14.73 1.06 -4.74
C ALA A 37 15.95 1.40 -3.87
N GLY A 38 15.68 1.86 -2.64
CA GLY A 38 16.66 2.14 -1.60
C GLY A 38 17.09 0.93 -0.76
N LEU A 39 16.51 -0.25 -1.01
CA LEU A 39 16.74 -1.43 -0.20
C LEU A 39 18.22 -1.85 -0.24
N ASN A 40 18.81 -2.03 0.94
CA ASN A 40 20.16 -2.56 1.09
C ASN A 40 20.16 -4.06 1.45
N HIS A 41 19.33 -4.46 2.43
CA HIS A 41 19.14 -5.86 2.86
C HIS A 41 17.68 -6.16 3.23
N TYR A 42 17.13 -5.36 4.14
CA TYR A 42 15.73 -5.38 4.58
C TYR A 42 15.31 -3.95 4.93
N PRO A 43 13.99 -3.65 5.00
CA PRO A 43 13.54 -2.30 5.36
C PRO A 43 13.93 -1.94 6.79
N SER A 44 14.41 -0.71 6.99
CA SER A 44 14.70 -0.14 8.29
C SER A 44 13.45 -0.09 9.19
N SER A 45 13.62 0.15 10.48
CA SER A 45 12.50 0.29 11.42
C SER A 45 11.54 1.44 11.04
N THR A 46 12.05 2.53 10.49
CA THR A 46 11.24 3.65 9.99
C THR A 46 10.43 3.24 8.76
N GLU A 47 11.05 2.55 7.80
CA GLU A 47 10.37 2.06 6.61
C GLU A 47 9.32 0.99 6.94
N LYS A 48 9.60 0.08 7.89
CA LYS A 48 8.61 -0.88 8.39
C LYS A 48 7.39 -0.18 9.02
N LYS A 49 7.57 0.96 9.70
CA LYS A 49 6.43 1.76 10.19
C LYS A 49 5.62 2.36 9.04
N GLN A 50 6.27 2.86 7.99
CA GLN A 50 5.59 3.36 6.79
C GLN A 50 4.78 2.27 6.09
N LEU A 51 5.37 1.09 5.93
CA LEU A 51 4.68 -0.08 5.37
C LEU A 51 3.51 -0.51 6.26
N LYS A 52 3.65 -0.47 7.59
CA LYS A 52 2.56 -0.79 8.52
C LYS A 52 1.39 0.17 8.38
N MET A 53 1.63 1.45 8.12
CA MET A 53 0.55 2.40 7.83
C MET A 53 -0.23 2.02 6.57
N ILE A 54 0.45 1.50 5.53
CA ILE A 54 -0.22 0.99 4.33
C ILE A 54 -1.05 -0.26 4.66
N VAL A 55 -0.49 -1.20 5.42
CA VAL A 55 -1.21 -2.41 5.87
C VAL A 55 -2.47 -2.06 6.67
N ASP A 56 -2.42 -1.02 7.49
CA ASP A 56 -3.53 -0.60 8.34
C ASP A 56 -4.53 0.35 7.65
N ASP A 57 -4.22 0.89 6.46
CA ASP A 57 -5.13 1.78 5.74
C ASP A 57 -6.26 0.97 5.06
N SER A 58 -7.48 1.14 5.57
CA SER A 58 -8.68 0.53 5.00
C SER A 58 -9.01 1.02 3.59
N HIS A 59 -8.45 2.16 3.18
CA HIS A 59 -8.61 2.72 1.83
C HIS A 59 -7.56 2.20 0.84
N ALA A 60 -6.46 1.60 1.31
CA ALA A 60 -5.50 0.95 0.41
C ALA A 60 -6.13 -0.27 -0.27
N SER A 61 -5.64 -0.65 -1.44
CA SER A 61 -6.09 -1.88 -2.10
C SER A 61 -5.67 -3.12 -1.28
N ALA A 62 -6.36 -4.24 -1.49
CA ALA A 62 -5.93 -5.51 -0.88
C ALA A 62 -4.54 -5.95 -1.36
N HIS A 63 -4.19 -5.68 -2.62
CA HIS A 63 -2.88 -5.96 -3.18
C HIS A 63 -1.80 -5.09 -2.53
N SER A 64 -1.99 -3.77 -2.42
CA SER A 64 -1.07 -2.85 -1.75
C SER A 64 -0.80 -3.25 -0.31
N ARG A 65 -1.85 -3.60 0.46
CA ARG A 65 -1.67 -4.11 1.83
C ARG A 65 -0.84 -5.40 1.86
N THR A 66 -1.08 -6.31 0.92
CA THR A 66 -0.35 -7.58 0.84
C THR A 66 1.11 -7.39 0.45
N LEU A 67 1.39 -6.52 -0.52
CA LEU A 67 2.74 -6.11 -0.91
C LEU A 67 3.50 -5.49 0.26
N ALA A 68 2.87 -4.53 0.94
CA ALA A 68 3.46 -3.88 2.11
C ALA A 68 3.77 -4.87 3.24
N GLN A 69 2.85 -5.81 3.51
CA GLN A 69 3.07 -6.85 4.51
C GLN A 69 4.25 -7.77 4.15
N ALA A 70 4.36 -8.17 2.89
CA ALA A 70 5.49 -8.98 2.43
C ALA A 70 6.83 -8.21 2.53
N MET A 71 6.83 -6.89 2.31
CA MET A 71 8.01 -6.05 2.56
C MET A 71 8.37 -5.95 4.04
N ILE A 72 7.41 -5.88 4.96
CA ILE A 72 7.67 -5.89 6.41
C ILE A 72 8.35 -7.20 6.84
N ASN A 73 7.88 -8.31 6.27
CA ASN A 73 8.38 -9.66 6.53
C ASN A 73 9.71 -9.97 5.83
N LEU A 74 10.17 -9.09 4.93
CA LEU A 74 11.40 -9.30 4.19
C LEU A 74 12.60 -9.35 5.15
N ASP A 75 13.25 -10.51 5.16
CA ASP A 75 14.51 -10.76 5.89
C ASP A 75 15.44 -11.54 4.96
N HIS A 76 16.38 -10.82 4.34
CA HIS A 76 17.28 -11.28 3.26
C HIS A 76 16.58 -11.73 1.96
N SER A 77 15.41 -12.34 2.05
CA SER A 77 14.60 -12.85 0.94
C SER A 77 13.12 -12.85 1.31
N ILE A 78 12.24 -12.94 0.31
CA ILE A 78 10.80 -13.06 0.53
C ILE A 78 10.50 -14.39 1.24
N SER A 79 9.68 -14.33 2.30
CA SER A 79 9.27 -15.50 3.06
C SER A 79 8.50 -16.50 2.21
N ASP A 80 8.58 -17.80 2.55
CA ASP A 80 7.82 -18.83 1.83
C ASP A 80 6.30 -18.64 1.96
N ALA A 81 5.84 -18.01 3.05
CA ALA A 81 4.43 -17.67 3.25
C ALA A 81 3.96 -16.54 2.32
N ASP A 82 4.85 -15.61 1.95
CA ASP A 82 4.52 -14.46 1.11
C ASP A 82 4.68 -14.75 -0.38
N LYS A 83 5.60 -15.64 -0.78
CA LYS A 83 5.81 -16.04 -2.20
C LYS A 83 4.51 -16.38 -2.96
N PRO A 84 3.61 -17.27 -2.47
CA PRO A 84 2.38 -17.58 -3.21
C PRO A 84 1.44 -16.37 -3.30
N ARG A 85 1.40 -15.50 -2.29
CA ARG A 85 0.57 -14.28 -2.31
C ARG A 85 1.06 -13.30 -3.37
N LEU A 86 2.38 -13.09 -3.45
CA LEU A 86 2.98 -12.26 -4.49
C LEU A 86 2.78 -12.84 -5.88
N LYS A 87 2.90 -14.16 -6.05
CA LYS A 87 2.58 -14.82 -7.33
C LYS A 87 1.13 -14.61 -7.74
N ASN A 88 0.20 -14.66 -6.80
CA ASN A 88 -1.20 -14.37 -7.10
C ASN A 88 -1.37 -12.93 -7.58
N ILE A 89 -0.81 -11.94 -6.88
CA ILE A 89 -0.86 -10.53 -7.30
C ILE A 89 -0.25 -10.34 -8.69
N ALA A 90 0.91 -10.93 -8.96
CA ALA A 90 1.60 -10.81 -10.25
C ALA A 90 0.77 -11.33 -11.45
N ASN A 91 -0.15 -12.27 -11.20
CA ASN A 91 -1.01 -12.88 -12.22
C ASN A 91 -2.47 -12.38 -12.14
N ASP A 92 -2.78 -11.46 -11.23
CA ASP A 92 -4.13 -10.96 -11.03
C ASP A 92 -4.45 -9.87 -12.06
N ALA A 93 -5.54 -10.04 -12.81
CA ALA A 93 -5.98 -9.07 -13.79
C ALA A 93 -6.58 -7.81 -13.13
N ASP A 94 -7.07 -7.94 -11.90
CA ASP A 94 -7.65 -6.84 -11.13
C ASP A 94 -6.58 -6.00 -10.40
N ALA A 95 -5.35 -6.51 -10.30
CA ALA A 95 -4.22 -5.72 -9.81
C ALA A 95 -3.81 -4.66 -10.84
N SER A 96 -3.37 -3.49 -10.37
CA SER A 96 -2.75 -2.47 -11.21
C SER A 96 -1.40 -2.94 -11.77
N GLU A 97 -0.93 -2.29 -12.83
CA GLU A 97 0.38 -2.58 -13.41
C GLU A 97 1.51 -2.43 -12.38
N ASN A 98 1.50 -1.34 -11.62
CA ASN A 98 2.49 -1.10 -10.56
C ASN A 98 2.45 -2.17 -9.46
N GLU A 99 1.28 -2.69 -9.09
CA GLU A 99 1.17 -3.77 -8.09
C GLU A 99 1.73 -5.10 -8.62
N ARG A 100 1.42 -5.45 -9.86
CA ARG A 100 1.99 -6.64 -10.52
C ARG A 100 3.51 -6.52 -10.63
N ASP A 101 4.00 -5.34 -10.95
CA ASP A 101 5.43 -5.08 -11.10
C ASP A 101 6.17 -5.12 -9.77
N LEU A 102 5.63 -4.52 -8.71
CA LEU A 102 6.17 -4.65 -7.36
C LEU A 102 6.23 -6.12 -6.94
N ALA A 103 5.16 -6.90 -7.17
CA ALA A 103 5.14 -8.32 -6.87
C ALA A 103 6.24 -9.08 -7.61
N ASN A 104 6.42 -8.83 -8.90
CA ASN A 104 7.45 -9.46 -9.72
C ASN A 104 8.87 -9.08 -9.27
N ILE A 105 9.11 -7.81 -8.95
CA ILE A 105 10.42 -7.35 -8.43
C ILE A 105 10.73 -8.03 -7.10
N MET A 106 9.75 -8.11 -6.19
CA MET A 106 9.91 -8.78 -4.90
C MET A 106 10.22 -10.28 -5.06
N LEU A 107 9.52 -10.97 -5.97
CA LEU A 107 9.76 -12.40 -6.25
C LEU A 107 11.15 -12.70 -6.81
N ASN A 108 11.76 -11.73 -7.51
CA ASN A 108 13.09 -11.85 -8.10
C ASN A 108 14.19 -11.15 -7.30
N LEU A 109 13.87 -10.66 -6.10
CA LEU A 109 14.79 -9.89 -5.28
C LEU A 109 15.97 -10.75 -4.81
N ASN A 110 17.18 -10.29 -5.09
CA ASN A 110 18.43 -10.91 -4.62
C ASN A 110 19.21 -9.91 -3.75
N HIS A 111 18.89 -9.88 -2.45
CA HIS A 111 19.33 -8.89 -1.45
C HIS A 111 18.87 -7.44 -1.69
N LYS A 112 18.98 -6.95 -2.92
CA LYS A 112 18.54 -5.62 -3.37
C LYS A 112 17.95 -5.69 -4.78
N ALA A 113 17.21 -4.65 -5.16
CA ALA A 113 16.70 -4.50 -6.51
C ALA A 113 17.84 -4.36 -7.53
N SER A 114 17.67 -4.95 -8.72
CA SER A 114 18.61 -4.79 -9.84
C SER A 114 18.61 -3.35 -10.36
N SER A 115 19.61 -2.97 -11.18
CA SER A 115 19.64 -1.62 -11.78
C SER A 115 18.42 -1.35 -12.67
N ALA A 116 17.95 -2.37 -13.39
CA ALA A 116 16.74 -2.28 -14.22
C ALA A 116 15.48 -2.11 -13.36
N ASP A 117 15.36 -2.89 -12.29
CA ASP A 117 14.23 -2.77 -11.36
C ASP A 117 14.24 -1.42 -10.66
N LYS A 118 15.40 -0.89 -10.25
CA LYS A 118 15.50 0.46 -9.67
C LYS A 118 15.00 1.55 -10.62
N HIS A 119 15.33 1.45 -11.91
CA HIS A 119 14.82 2.38 -12.90
C HIS A 119 13.29 2.33 -12.96
N LYS A 120 12.72 1.11 -12.99
CA LYS A 120 11.28 0.90 -12.97
C LYS A 120 10.62 1.46 -11.70
N LEU A 121 11.16 1.14 -10.53
CA LEU A 121 10.68 1.59 -9.22
C LEU A 121 10.63 3.12 -9.09
N HIS A 122 11.64 3.83 -9.62
CA HIS A 122 11.64 5.30 -9.62
C HIS A 122 10.55 5.92 -10.51
N GLY A 123 10.07 5.18 -11.51
CA GLY A 123 8.99 5.59 -12.40
C GLY A 123 7.60 5.27 -11.88
N MET A 124 7.45 4.59 -10.74
CA MET A 124 6.14 4.24 -10.18
C MET A 124 5.56 5.43 -9.39
N HIS A 125 4.30 5.75 -9.64
CA HIS A 125 3.55 6.76 -8.90
C HIS A 125 2.09 6.40 -8.81
#